data_AF-A0A3N5GSS5-F1
#
_entry.id   AF-A0A3N5GSS5-F1
#
_cell.length_a   1.000
_cell.length_b   1.000
_cell.length_c   1.000
_cell.angle_alpha   90.00
_cell.angle_beta   90.00
_cell.angle_gamma   90.00
#
_symmetry.space_group_name_H-M   'P 1'
#
loop_
_entity.id
_entity.type
_entity.pdbx_description
1 polymer ?
#
loop_
_entity_poly.entity_id
_entity_poly.type
_entity_poly.pdbx_seq_one_letter_code
_entity_poly.pdbx_strand_id
1 'polypeptide(L)'
;VQGGASFEVPSESLDSLLEGRGVREVGLLKMDIEGAEVLALRGADRLLREHRIRSLLLELHPPQIAALGASPAELVASLRGHGYQLWAVDHSLATSRAAAYGRLRDPNALVKPLKDDVLDSWPHVLASREQHPFG
;
A
#
# COMPACT_ATOMS: atom_id res chain seq x y z
N VAL A 1 -21.35 10.33 -23.91
CA VAL A 1 -20.10 9.60 -23.61
C VAL A 1 -20.38 8.14 -23.86
N GLN A 2 -19.72 7.50 -24.84
CA GLN A 2 -19.82 6.04 -25.03
C GLN A 2 -19.13 5.38 -23.83
N GLY A 3 -19.88 4.58 -23.06
CA GLY A 3 -19.33 3.84 -21.92
C GLY A 3 -18.28 2.85 -22.39
N GLY A 4 -17.16 2.77 -21.68
CA GLY A 4 -16.10 1.79 -21.98
C GLY A 4 -16.64 0.36 -21.93
N ALA A 5 -16.02 -0.55 -22.68
CA ALA A 5 -16.35 -1.97 -22.62
C ALA A 5 -16.05 -2.54 -21.24
N SER A 6 -16.99 -3.30 -20.68
CA SER A 6 -16.82 -4.05 -19.43
C SER A 6 -16.81 -5.55 -19.70
N PHE A 7 -16.03 -6.31 -18.94
CA PHE A 7 -16.02 -7.76 -18.96
C PHE A 7 -15.84 -8.31 -17.54
N GLU A 8 -16.35 -9.52 -17.31
CA GLU A 8 -16.20 -10.19 -16.02
C GLU A 8 -14.86 -10.91 -15.95
N VAL A 9 -14.23 -10.83 -14.78
CA VAL A 9 -12.99 -11.55 -14.46
C VAL A 9 -13.15 -12.29 -13.13
N PRO A 10 -12.60 -13.50 -12.99
CA PRO A 10 -12.48 -14.13 -11.68
C PRO A 10 -11.62 -13.28 -10.74
N SER A 11 -11.99 -13.25 -9.47
CA SER A 11 -11.20 -12.65 -8.40
C SER A 11 -11.04 -13.64 -7.25
N GLU A 12 -9.92 -13.52 -6.52
CA GLU A 12 -9.61 -14.33 -5.36
C GLU A 12 -8.95 -13.47 -4.27
N SER A 13 -8.98 -13.93 -3.03
CA SER A 13 -8.29 -13.27 -1.93
C SER A 13 -6.77 -13.48 -2.04
N LEU A 14 -5.99 -12.52 -1.56
CA LEU A 14 -4.53 -12.66 -1.51
C LEU A 14 -4.09 -13.86 -0.67
N ASP A 15 -4.81 -14.16 0.42
CA ASP A 15 -4.59 -15.33 1.25
C ASP A 15 -4.69 -16.64 0.45
N SER A 16 -5.71 -16.79 -0.39
CA SER A 16 -5.92 -17.99 -1.21
C SER A 16 -4.92 -18.07 -2.36
N LEU A 17 -4.68 -16.95 -3.04
CA LEU A 17 -3.74 -16.85 -4.15
C LEU A 17 -2.33 -17.27 -3.73
N LEU A 18 -1.81 -16.69 -2.63
CA LEU A 18 -0.45 -16.97 -2.20
C LEU A 18 -0.29 -18.38 -1.64
N GLU A 19 -1.32 -18.91 -0.96
CA GLU A 19 -1.35 -20.30 -0.51
C GLU A 19 -1.30 -21.27 -1.69
N GLY A 20 -2.18 -21.08 -2.69
CA GLY A 20 -2.23 -21.93 -3.89
C GLY A 20 -0.96 -21.87 -4.74
N ARG A 21 -0.19 -20.78 -4.64
CA ARG A 21 1.11 -20.60 -5.29
C ARG A 21 2.29 -21.12 -4.44
N GLY A 22 2.05 -21.54 -3.20
CA GLY A 22 3.11 -21.97 -2.26
C GLY A 22 4.04 -20.84 -1.80
N VAL A 23 3.62 -19.58 -1.90
CA VAL A 23 4.41 -18.41 -1.52
C VAL A 23 4.35 -18.23 -0.01
N ARG A 24 5.43 -18.56 0.69
CA ARG A 24 5.48 -18.53 2.16
C ARG A 24 5.63 -17.13 2.76
N GLU A 25 6.43 -16.28 2.14
CA GLU A 25 6.71 -14.90 2.58
C GLU A 25 6.74 -13.95 1.37
N VAL A 26 6.34 -12.71 1.57
CA VAL A 26 6.38 -11.61 0.61
C VAL A 26 7.29 -10.51 1.16
N GLY A 27 8.42 -10.27 0.51
CA GLY A 27 9.34 -9.20 0.90
C GLY A 27 8.74 -7.80 0.69
N LEU A 28 8.04 -7.60 -0.42
CA LEU A 28 7.34 -6.35 -0.73
C LEU A 28 6.05 -6.63 -1.52
N LEU A 29 4.94 -6.09 -1.03
CA LEU A 29 3.66 -6.06 -1.74
C LEU A 29 3.38 -4.63 -2.25
N LYS A 30 3.45 -4.41 -3.56
CA LYS A 30 2.95 -3.16 -4.16
C LYS A 30 1.45 -3.28 -4.41
N MET A 31 0.70 -2.23 -4.10
CA MET A 31 -0.74 -2.15 -4.37
C MET A 31 -1.12 -0.76 -4.90
N ASP A 32 -1.65 -0.75 -6.11
CA ASP A 32 -2.10 0.42 -6.86
C ASP A 32 -3.26 -0.09 -7.72
N ILE A 33 -4.47 -0.08 -7.13
CA ILE A 33 -5.67 -0.75 -7.65
C ILE A 33 -6.92 0.12 -7.53
N GLU A 34 -6.73 1.44 -7.63
CA GLU A 34 -7.80 2.42 -7.82
C GLU A 34 -8.91 2.37 -6.75
N GLY A 35 -8.55 2.11 -5.49
CA GLY A 35 -9.49 2.09 -4.35
C GLY A 35 -9.79 0.70 -3.81
N ALA A 36 -9.55 -0.35 -4.61
CA ALA A 36 -9.77 -1.72 -4.17
C ALA A 36 -8.75 -2.19 -3.11
N GLU A 37 -7.83 -1.33 -2.64
CA GLU A 37 -6.88 -1.62 -1.56
C GLU A 37 -7.60 -2.12 -0.31
N VAL A 38 -8.78 -1.57 -0.02
CA VAL A 38 -9.65 -2.00 1.08
C VAL A 38 -9.99 -3.49 0.98
N LEU A 39 -10.40 -3.94 -0.21
CA LEU A 39 -10.84 -5.31 -0.46
C LEU A 39 -9.65 -6.27 -0.48
N ALA A 40 -8.55 -5.86 -1.11
CA ALA A 40 -7.33 -6.66 -1.18
C ALA A 40 -6.71 -6.87 0.21
N LEU A 41 -6.63 -5.82 1.04
CA LEU A 41 -6.11 -5.94 2.41
C LEU A 41 -7.02 -6.81 3.30
N ARG A 42 -8.35 -6.71 3.16
CA ARG A 42 -9.29 -7.64 3.82
C ARG A 42 -9.06 -9.09 3.37
N GLY A 43 -8.80 -9.31 2.09
CA GLY A 43 -8.45 -10.61 1.53
C GLY A 43 -7.03 -11.08 1.88
N ALA A 44 -6.24 -10.29 2.61
CA ALA A 44 -4.90 -10.61 3.08
C ALA A 44 -4.81 -10.71 4.60
N ASP A 45 -5.93 -10.76 5.33
CA ASP A 45 -5.96 -10.72 6.80
C ASP A 45 -5.07 -11.79 7.42
N ARG A 46 -5.12 -13.03 6.92
CA ARG A 46 -4.28 -14.12 7.44
C ARG A 46 -2.80 -13.83 7.18
N LEU A 47 -2.44 -13.41 5.97
CA LEU A 47 -1.06 -13.03 5.63
C LEU A 47 -0.52 -11.90 6.52
N LEU A 48 -1.33 -10.88 6.80
CA LEU A 48 -0.97 -9.75 7.66
C LEU A 48 -0.80 -10.18 9.12
N ARG A 49 -1.75 -10.97 9.65
CA ARG A 49 -1.72 -11.51 11.02
C ARG A 49 -0.57 -12.50 11.26
N GLU A 50 -0.26 -13.33 10.27
CA GLU A 50 0.88 -14.27 10.31
C GLU A 50 2.22 -13.59 9.99
N HIS A 51 2.21 -12.28 9.73
CA HIS A 51 3.41 -11.49 9.38
C HIS A 51 4.17 -12.05 8.18
N ARG A 52 3.44 -12.62 7.22
CA ARG A 52 3.99 -13.17 5.98
C ARG A 52 4.29 -12.12 4.93
N ILE A 53 3.84 -10.88 5.14
CA ILE A 53 4.18 -9.73 4.31
C ILE A 53 5.13 -8.86 5.14
N ARG A 54 6.33 -8.58 4.62
CA ARG A 54 7.33 -7.78 5.33
C ARG A 54 7.08 -6.28 5.17
N SER A 55 6.80 -5.87 3.93
CA SER A 55 6.55 -4.47 3.58
C SER A 55 5.42 -4.35 2.54
N LEU A 56 4.68 -3.25 2.60
CA LEU A 56 3.65 -2.86 1.64
C LEU A 56 3.91 -1.46 1.10
N LEU A 57 3.81 -1.27 -0.21
CA LEU A 57 3.79 0.05 -0.84
C LEU A 57 2.41 0.26 -1.45
N LEU A 58 1.65 1.20 -0.88
CA LEU A 58 0.25 1.43 -1.20
C LEU A 58 0.06 2.81 -1.84
N GLU A 59 -0.67 2.86 -2.93
CA GLU A 59 -1.21 4.08 -3.51
C GLU A 59 -2.71 4.14 -3.15
N LEU A 60 -3.06 5.02 -2.21
CA LEU A 60 -4.42 5.11 -1.70
C LEU A 60 -5.22 6.10 -2.54
N HIS A 61 -6.46 5.71 -2.85
CA HIS A 61 -7.36 6.47 -3.71
C HIS A 61 -8.58 6.94 -2.90
N PRO A 62 -8.53 8.08 -2.18
CA PRO A 62 -9.54 8.41 -1.18
C PRO A 62 -11.00 8.43 -1.67
N PRO A 63 -11.33 9.00 -2.86
CA PRO A 63 -12.70 8.97 -3.36
C PRO A 63 -13.21 7.55 -3.64
N GLN A 64 -12.38 6.68 -4.21
CA GLN A 64 -12.73 5.30 -4.55
C GLN A 64 -12.82 4.43 -3.30
N ILE A 65 -11.92 4.64 -2.33
CA ILE A 65 -11.98 4.02 -1.00
C ILE A 65 -13.30 4.40 -0.29
N ALA A 66 -13.68 5.69 -0.34
CA ALA A 66 -14.93 6.17 0.23
C ALA A 66 -16.16 5.55 -0.45
N ALA A 67 -16.13 5.36 -1.77
CA ALA A 67 -17.19 4.68 -2.51
C ALA A 67 -17.38 3.21 -2.08
N LEU A 68 -16.36 2.59 -1.47
CA LEU A 68 -16.40 1.24 -0.87
C LEU A 68 -16.75 1.25 0.63
N GLY A 69 -17.13 2.40 1.19
CA GLY A 69 -17.55 2.53 2.59
C GLY A 69 -16.40 2.43 3.60
N ALA A 70 -15.20 2.87 3.22
CA ALA A 70 -14.02 2.94 4.09
C ALA A 70 -13.32 4.30 3.95
N SER A 71 -12.24 4.49 4.70
CA SER A 71 -11.37 5.66 4.61
C SER A 71 -9.88 5.27 4.58
N PRO A 72 -9.02 6.10 3.97
CA PRO A 72 -7.57 5.92 4.06
C PRO A 72 -7.06 5.82 5.51
N ALA A 73 -7.67 6.58 6.43
CA ALA A 73 -7.31 6.58 7.85
C ALA A 73 -7.60 5.22 8.51
N GLU A 74 -8.74 4.59 8.22
CA GLU A 74 -9.06 3.24 8.73
C GLU A 74 -8.10 2.19 8.18
N LEU A 75 -7.66 2.32 6.92
CA LEU A 75 -6.67 1.42 6.32
C LEU A 75 -5.32 1.56 7.01
N VAL A 76 -4.87 2.79 7.22
CA VAL A 76 -3.65 3.09 7.99
C VAL A 76 -3.73 2.52 9.41
N ALA A 77 -4.86 2.75 10.10
CA ALA A 77 -5.08 2.24 11.45
C ALA A 77 -5.08 0.70 11.49
N SER A 78 -5.67 0.04 10.50
CA SER A 78 -5.65 -1.42 10.37
C SER A 78 -4.23 -1.96 10.24
N LEU A 79 -3.41 -1.37 9.36
CA LEU A 79 -2.00 -1.76 9.19
C LEU A 79 -1.20 -1.54 10.46
N ARG A 80 -1.42 -0.43 11.19
CA ARG A 80 -0.83 -0.25 12.53
C ARG A 80 -1.23 -1.35 13.50
N GLY A 81 -2.51 -1.75 13.49
CA GLY A 81 -3.05 -2.84 14.30
C GLY A 81 -2.37 -4.19 14.02
N HIS A 82 -1.93 -4.44 12.78
CA HIS A 82 -1.13 -5.60 12.41
C HIS A 82 0.38 -5.46 12.73
N GLY A 83 0.77 -4.36 13.38
CA GLY A 83 2.15 -4.11 13.85
C GLY A 83 3.06 -3.46 12.82
N TYR A 84 2.52 -2.90 11.74
CA TYR A 84 3.31 -2.13 10.79
C TYR A 84 3.61 -0.73 11.31
N GLN A 85 4.83 -0.29 11.07
CA GLN A 85 5.19 1.13 11.05
C GLN A 85 4.86 1.68 9.67
N LEU A 86 4.47 2.95 9.59
CA LEU A 86 4.07 3.55 8.32
C LEU A 86 4.84 4.84 8.06
N TRP A 87 5.13 5.07 6.80
CA TRP A 87 5.77 6.25 6.27
C TRP A 87 4.99 6.79 5.08
N ALA A 88 4.83 8.11 5.00
CA ALA A 88 4.40 8.79 3.80
C ALA A 88 5.56 8.81 2.80
N VAL A 89 5.27 8.45 1.55
CA VAL A 89 6.22 8.52 0.44
C VAL A 89 6.11 9.89 -0.22
N ASP A 90 7.22 10.61 -0.28
CA ASP A 90 7.35 11.87 -1.01
C ASP A 90 7.37 11.58 -2.52
N HIS A 91 6.22 11.77 -3.14
CA HIS A 91 6.01 11.63 -4.57
C HIS A 91 5.99 12.99 -5.30
N SER A 92 6.54 14.04 -4.69
CA SER A 92 6.62 15.35 -5.31
C SER A 92 7.46 15.32 -6.60
N LEU A 93 7.16 16.20 -7.55
CA LEU A 93 7.92 16.30 -8.81
C LEU A 93 9.42 16.51 -8.58
N ALA A 94 9.79 17.23 -7.51
CA ALA A 94 11.20 17.45 -7.16
C ALA A 94 11.89 16.13 -6.78
N THR A 95 11.26 15.37 -5.89
CA THR A 95 11.77 14.08 -5.41
C THR A 95 11.80 13.03 -6.52
N SER A 96 10.72 12.91 -7.31
CA SER A 96 10.65 12.02 -8.47
C SER A 96 11.73 12.33 -9.52
N ARG A 97 12.00 13.61 -9.79
CA ARG A 97 13.10 14.02 -10.68
C ARG A 97 14.47 13.70 -10.09
N ALA A 98 14.66 13.94 -8.79
CA ALA A 98 15.92 13.61 -8.13
C ALA A 98 16.23 12.12 -8.21
N ALA A 99 15.22 11.26 -8.02
CA ALA A 99 15.35 9.81 -8.19
C ALA A 99 15.66 9.42 -9.65
N ALA A 100 14.87 9.93 -10.62
CA ALA A 100 15.02 9.59 -12.03
C ALA A 100 16.39 9.98 -12.63
N TYR A 101 17.00 11.07 -12.13
CA TYR A 101 18.32 11.52 -12.58
C TYR A 101 19.49 11.02 -11.72
N GLY A 102 19.27 10.01 -10.86
CA GLY A 102 20.32 9.43 -10.01
C GLY A 102 20.90 10.40 -8.99
N ARG A 103 20.15 11.44 -8.61
CA ARG A 103 20.56 12.46 -7.62
C ARG A 103 20.09 12.12 -6.21
N LEU A 104 19.19 11.16 -6.07
CA LEU A 104 18.82 10.59 -4.78
C LEU A 104 19.97 9.73 -4.25
N ARG A 105 20.60 10.18 -3.17
CA ARG A 105 21.75 9.49 -2.56
C ARG A 105 21.35 8.58 -1.39
N ASP A 106 20.22 8.87 -0.76
CA ASP A 106 19.71 8.15 0.39
C ASP A 106 18.21 7.87 0.17
N PRO A 107 17.79 6.59 0.05
CA PRO A 107 16.38 6.21 -0.07
C PRO A 107 15.51 6.69 1.09
N ASN A 108 16.08 6.89 2.29
CA ASN A 108 15.33 7.41 3.43
C ASN A 108 14.81 8.83 3.19
N ALA A 109 15.40 9.59 2.26
CA ALA A 109 14.88 10.90 1.87
C ALA A 109 13.53 10.82 1.14
N LEU A 110 13.13 9.64 0.64
CA LEU A 110 11.84 9.43 -0.01
C LEU A 110 10.69 9.28 0.98
N VAL A 111 10.97 9.07 2.26
CA VAL A 111 9.96 8.66 3.23
C VAL A 111 10.00 9.52 4.48
N LYS A 112 8.83 9.79 5.04
CA LYS A 112 8.70 10.49 6.33
C LYS A 112 7.76 9.67 7.20
N PRO A 113 8.04 9.48 8.51
CA PRO A 113 7.12 8.79 9.39
C PRO A 113 5.72 9.36 9.24
N LEU A 114 4.75 8.48 8.97
CA LEU A 114 3.37 8.89 8.81
C LEU A 114 2.84 9.24 10.20
N LYS A 115 2.45 10.51 10.39
CA LYS A 115 1.74 10.96 11.59
C LYS A 115 0.25 10.76 11.37
N ASP A 116 -0.48 10.40 12.43
CA ASP A 116 -1.80 9.77 12.36
C ASP A 116 -2.92 10.60 11.71
N ASP A 117 -2.67 11.87 11.38
CA ASP A 117 -3.75 12.83 11.13
C ASP A 117 -3.62 13.61 9.81
N VAL A 118 -2.53 13.42 9.05
CA VAL A 118 -2.30 14.19 7.81
C VAL A 118 -1.85 13.29 6.68
N LEU A 119 -2.84 12.84 5.90
CA LEU A 119 -2.63 12.30 4.56
C LEU A 119 -2.85 13.42 3.55
N ASP A 120 -2.04 13.45 2.49
CA ASP A 120 -2.30 14.33 1.36
C ASP A 120 -3.49 13.82 0.52
N SER A 121 -3.80 14.51 -0.59
CA SER A 121 -4.94 14.17 -1.45
C SER A 121 -4.79 12.85 -2.21
N TRP A 122 -3.58 12.32 -2.33
CA TRP A 122 -3.28 11.09 -3.06
C TRP A 122 -2.15 10.30 -2.37
N PRO A 123 -2.43 9.76 -1.18
CA PRO A 123 -1.37 9.37 -0.28
C PRO A 123 -0.71 8.08 -0.76
N HIS A 124 0.62 8.16 -0.90
CA HIS A 124 1.47 7.01 -1.07
C HIS A 124 2.05 6.61 0.30
N VAL A 125 1.83 5.37 0.69
CA VAL A 125 2.19 4.87 2.02
C VAL A 125 3.09 3.65 1.90
N LEU A 126 4.24 3.72 2.55
CA LEU A 126 5.07 2.55 2.82
C LEU A 126 4.69 2.05 4.22
N ALA A 127 4.26 0.80 4.34
CA ALA A 127 4.10 0.11 5.62
C ALA A 127 5.19 -0.95 5.73
N SER A 128 5.91 -1.02 6.84
CA SER A 128 6.96 -2.01 7.06
C SER A 128 6.98 -2.49 8.50
N ARG A 129 7.38 -3.75 8.67
CA ARG A 129 7.62 -4.36 9.98
C ARG A 129 8.97 -3.95 10.57
N GLU A 130 9.88 -3.47 9.74
CA GLU A 130 11.23 -3.03 10.14
C GLU A 130 11.20 -1.57 10.62
N GLN A 131 12.08 -1.19 11.55
CA GLN A 131 12.17 0.21 12.02
C GLN A 131 12.79 1.16 11.00
N HIS A 132 13.61 0.61 10.09
CA HIS A 132 14.24 1.36 9.01
C HIS A 132 13.83 0.72 7.69
N PRO A 133 13.01 1.38 6.86
CA PRO A 133 12.45 0.76 5.66
C PRO A 133 13.49 0.38 4.59
N PHE A 134 14.74 0.86 4.72
CA PHE A 134 15.85 0.65 3.79
C PHE A 134 17.17 0.28 4.50
N GLY A 135 17.09 -0.22 5.74
CA GLY A 135 18.24 -0.51 6.62
C GLY A 135 18.84 -1.89 6.44
#